data_AF-W4SJE5-F1
#
_entry.id   AF-W4SJE5-F1
#
_cell.length_a   1.000
_cell.length_b   1.000
_cell.length_c   1.000
_cell.angle_alpha   90.00
_cell.angle_beta   90.00
_cell.angle_gamma   90.00
#
_symmetry.space_group_name_H-M   'P 1'
#
loop_
_entity.id
_entity.type
_entity.pdbx_description
1 polymer ?
#
loop_
_entity_poly.entity_id
_entity_poly.type
_entity_poly.pdbx_seq_one_letter_code
_entity_poly.pdbx_strand_id
1 'polypeptide(L)'
;MDETQLKDSATAAELKIDVTLIAKLNLADFQNAVPLLRDLWLVNETDQKHEQVELVLTSDPPFLKPRRWRIDALAAGSRYPIRDLDMNLDGGLLARLTEAETATVSLALRSVGADTSTPALAQRDSHLELLPRNQWGGISHLPDLVAAFVQPNDPAVDRLLKRTAEVLRQNNRNPALDGYTGGAKRAWELASALWGATADMQLDYALPPASFEQSGQKVRSPSQIESSGLGTCFDLTLLFCAALEQAGLNPLLVFTEGHAFAGVWLQPEEFSNTVVDDVTALRKRLRLKELVLFETTLITQRPTVPFSYATERGAQQVDESQDAGFRLAVDIRRARLQRIKPLASAEAAVATASDTEWSPSTPAAPKIEDAPDLPDNAPANAEDASQLDPKDRLLRWQRKLLDLSLRNNLLNFKAGKKALKLEAPDPGALEDMLASGQSLKLRPRPDLMDGADPRDQAIYEARERENVRRAHALEALQKGEVFVGVPEIELDSRLVDLFRSARTTLQEGGANTLYLALGFLSWTREDRDGQRYRAPLILVPVSLQRKSARSGFTLSLHDDEPRFNPTLIEMLRQDFELSLGTLEGELPRDDAGLDVAAVWKAVGHAIKDIKAGK
;
A
#
# COMPACT_ATOMS: atom_id res chain seq x y z
N MET A 1 23.93 -32.09 53.59
CA MET A 1 23.51 -32.99 52.50
C MET A 1 22.08 -32.62 52.18
N ASP A 2 21.78 -31.94 51.08
CA ASP A 2 22.70 -31.53 50.01
C ASP A 2 22.14 -30.25 49.35
N GLU A 3 22.83 -29.12 49.48
CA GLU A 3 22.45 -27.89 48.77
C GLU A 3 23.17 -27.90 47.42
N THR A 4 22.47 -28.40 46.41
CA THR A 4 23.00 -28.51 45.05
C THR A 4 23.22 -27.11 44.47
N GLN A 5 24.46 -26.64 44.53
CA GLN A 5 24.87 -25.37 43.92
C GLN A 5 24.51 -25.37 42.43
N LEU A 6 23.53 -24.53 42.06
CA LEU A 6 23.37 -24.05 40.69
C LEU A 6 24.67 -23.33 40.31
N LYS A 7 25.51 -24.00 39.52
CA LYS A 7 26.62 -23.35 38.83
C LYS A 7 26.02 -22.46 37.75
N ASP A 8 25.88 -21.17 38.05
CA ASP A 8 25.86 -20.16 36.99
C ASP A 8 27.13 -20.34 36.15
N SER A 9 26.97 -20.84 34.93
CA SER A 9 28.04 -20.82 33.95
C SER A 9 28.19 -19.38 33.48
N ALA A 10 28.99 -18.60 34.22
CA ALA A 10 29.37 -17.26 33.81
C ALA A 10 29.99 -17.33 32.41
N THR A 11 29.24 -16.88 31.40
CA THR A 11 29.74 -16.72 30.04
C THR A 11 30.93 -15.80 30.07
N ALA A 12 32.05 -16.23 29.49
CA ALA A 12 33.25 -15.40 29.42
C ALA A 12 32.92 -14.12 28.65
N ALA A 13 33.36 -12.97 29.18
CA ALA A 13 33.20 -11.69 28.53
C ALA A 13 33.95 -11.71 27.18
N GLU A 14 33.21 -11.55 26.08
CA GLU A 14 33.75 -11.64 24.72
C GLU A 14 33.19 -10.55 23.80
N LEU A 15 33.75 -10.48 22.60
CA LEU A 15 33.34 -9.57 21.54
C LEU A 15 32.43 -10.35 20.57
N LYS A 16 31.16 -9.94 20.45
CA LYS A 16 30.14 -10.65 19.67
C LYS A 16 29.59 -9.79 18.54
N ILE A 17 29.09 -10.47 17.51
CA ILE A 17 28.35 -9.87 16.40
C ILE A 17 26.94 -10.47 16.44
N ASP A 18 25.97 -9.70 16.91
CA ASP A 18 24.56 -10.09 16.89
C ASP A 18 23.95 -9.65 15.56
N VAL A 19 23.27 -10.56 14.88
CA VAL A 19 22.71 -10.31 13.54
C VAL A 19 21.35 -11.01 13.38
N THR A 20 20.40 -10.29 12.79
CA THR A 20 19.10 -10.83 12.36
C THR A 20 19.08 -10.89 10.84
N LEU A 21 19.27 -12.09 10.29
CA LEU A 21 19.29 -12.41 8.85
C LEU A 21 17.93 -13.01 8.44
N ILE A 22 17.45 -12.72 7.23
CA ILE A 22 16.30 -13.44 6.66
C ILE A 22 16.65 -14.91 6.36
N ALA A 23 15.73 -15.83 6.64
CA ALA A 23 15.97 -17.27 6.48
C ALA A 23 15.96 -17.75 5.02
N LYS A 24 15.21 -17.06 4.16
CA LYS A 24 15.09 -17.33 2.71
C LYS A 24 15.23 -16.02 1.95
N LEU A 25 15.66 -16.09 0.70
CA LEU A 25 15.78 -14.95 -0.22
C LEU A 25 15.63 -15.38 -1.68
N ASN A 26 14.83 -14.67 -2.45
CA ASN A 26 14.69 -14.84 -3.89
C ASN A 26 14.72 -13.49 -4.64
N LEU A 27 14.49 -13.54 -5.96
CA LEU A 27 14.45 -12.35 -6.80
C LEU A 27 13.25 -11.42 -6.49
N ALA A 28 12.09 -11.96 -6.12
CA ALA A 28 10.91 -11.18 -5.76
C ALA A 28 11.13 -10.38 -4.46
N ASP A 29 11.75 -11.00 -3.44
CA ASP A 29 12.10 -10.37 -2.18
C ASP A 29 13.05 -9.18 -2.42
N PHE A 30 14.10 -9.40 -3.22
CA PHE A 30 15.04 -8.34 -3.60
C PHE A 30 14.38 -7.21 -4.40
N GLN A 31 13.57 -7.54 -5.42
CA GLN A 31 12.86 -6.55 -6.25
C GLN A 31 11.86 -5.73 -5.44
N ASN A 32 11.27 -6.30 -4.40
CA ASN A 32 10.32 -5.64 -3.51
C ASN A 32 10.95 -5.05 -2.24
N ALA A 33 12.28 -4.82 -2.22
CA ALA A 33 12.99 -4.14 -1.14
C ALA A 33 12.90 -4.81 0.25
N VAL A 34 12.84 -6.15 0.29
CA VAL A 34 13.10 -6.91 1.52
C VAL A 34 14.60 -6.80 1.88
N PRO A 35 14.96 -6.38 3.10
CA PRO A 35 16.34 -6.31 3.54
C PRO A 35 16.89 -7.71 3.89
N LEU A 36 18.13 -7.99 3.47
CA LEU A 36 18.86 -9.22 3.87
C LEU A 36 19.10 -9.25 5.39
N LEU A 37 19.52 -8.11 5.95
CA LEU A 37 19.76 -7.91 7.37
C LEU A 37 18.71 -6.97 7.95
N ARG A 38 18.00 -7.41 8.99
CA ARG A 38 17.08 -6.55 9.75
C ARG A 38 17.79 -5.78 10.85
N ASP A 39 18.67 -6.46 11.59
CA ASP A 39 19.45 -5.91 12.68
C ASP A 39 20.90 -6.39 12.61
N LEU A 40 21.83 -5.52 13.01
CA LEU A 40 23.24 -5.85 13.14
C LEU A 40 23.87 -5.01 14.26
N TRP A 41 24.43 -5.67 15.26
CA TRP A 41 24.99 -5.04 16.46
C TRP A 41 26.36 -5.63 16.78
N LEU A 42 27.30 -4.77 17.17
CA LEU A 42 28.53 -5.18 17.82
C LEU A 42 28.33 -5.11 19.34
N VAL A 43 28.62 -6.20 20.03
CA VAL A 43 28.51 -6.29 21.49
C VAL A 43 29.91 -6.52 22.04
N ASN A 44 30.39 -5.59 22.87
CA ASN A 44 31.64 -5.72 23.56
C ASN A 44 31.36 -5.92 25.05
N GLU A 45 31.38 -7.17 25.51
CA GLU A 45 31.22 -7.50 26.93
C GLU A 45 32.54 -7.37 27.71
N THR A 46 33.66 -7.15 27.01
CA THR A 46 35.00 -7.06 27.61
C THR A 46 35.26 -5.68 28.24
N ASP A 47 36.22 -5.64 29.16
CA ASP A 47 36.77 -4.41 29.75
C ASP A 47 37.69 -3.63 28.79
N GLN A 48 37.94 -4.14 27.57
CA GLN A 48 38.84 -3.50 26.61
C GLN A 48 38.08 -2.62 25.63
N LYS A 49 38.61 -1.42 25.35
CA LYS A 49 38.16 -0.58 24.25
C LYS A 49 38.86 -1.01 22.97
N HIS A 50 38.10 -1.21 21.89
CA HIS A 50 38.67 -1.40 20.55
C HIS A 50 38.53 -0.11 19.75
N GLU A 51 39.60 0.33 19.09
CA GLU A 51 39.63 1.52 18.23
C GLU A 51 39.95 1.13 16.80
N GLN A 52 39.41 1.89 15.83
CA GLN A 52 39.62 1.70 14.40
C GLN A 52 39.40 0.24 13.97
N VAL A 53 38.16 -0.25 14.11
CA VAL A 53 37.77 -1.60 13.66
C VAL A 53 36.92 -1.53 12.39
N GLU A 54 37.09 -2.51 11.51
CA GLU A 54 36.33 -2.69 10.27
C GLU A 54 35.52 -3.99 10.38
N LEU A 55 34.20 -3.88 10.28
CA LEU A 55 33.30 -5.02 10.13
C LEU A 55 33.15 -5.30 8.64
N VAL A 56 33.47 -6.51 8.21
CA VAL A 56 33.36 -6.95 6.82
C VAL A 56 32.28 -8.03 6.72
N LEU A 57 31.35 -7.87 5.79
CA LEU A 57 30.37 -8.89 5.42
C LEU A 57 30.69 -9.43 4.02
N THR A 58 30.69 -10.75 3.90
CA THR A 58 30.86 -11.52 2.65
C THR A 58 29.83 -12.65 2.58
N SER A 59 29.66 -13.26 1.41
CA SER A 59 28.87 -14.49 1.28
C SER A 59 29.58 -15.56 0.44
N ASP A 60 29.20 -16.81 0.67
CA ASP A 60 29.51 -17.95 -0.18
C ASP A 60 28.22 -18.78 -0.44
N PRO A 61 27.78 -18.96 -1.71
CA PRO A 61 28.32 -18.34 -2.92
C PRO A 61 28.26 -16.80 -2.89
N PRO A 62 29.02 -16.09 -3.75
CA PRO A 62 29.13 -14.62 -3.73
C PRO A 62 27.90 -13.91 -4.34
N PHE A 63 26.71 -14.17 -3.79
CA PHE A 63 25.43 -13.58 -4.21
C PHE A 63 25.26 -12.09 -3.81
N LEU A 64 26.18 -11.54 -3.02
CA LEU A 64 26.23 -10.12 -2.66
C LEU A 64 27.63 -9.54 -2.88
N LYS A 65 27.69 -8.22 -3.08
CA LYS A 65 28.97 -7.49 -3.06
C LYS A 65 29.45 -7.34 -1.61
N PRO A 66 30.72 -7.67 -1.29
CA PRO A 66 31.26 -7.50 0.05
C PRO A 66 31.04 -6.10 0.61
N ARG A 67 30.51 -6.00 1.83
CA ARG A 67 30.20 -4.74 2.50
C ARG A 67 31.16 -4.51 3.67
N ARG A 68 31.48 -3.24 3.93
CA ARG A 68 32.42 -2.84 4.99
C ARG A 68 31.85 -1.65 5.76
N TRP A 69 31.87 -1.74 7.08
CA TRP A 69 31.59 -0.63 7.99
C TRP A 69 32.84 -0.36 8.83
N ARG A 70 33.27 0.91 8.90
CA ARG A 70 34.35 1.34 9.79
C ARG A 70 33.76 1.94 11.05
N ILE A 71 34.26 1.53 12.19
CA ILE A 71 33.84 1.99 13.51
C ILE A 71 35.06 2.57 14.22
N ASP A 72 35.01 3.88 14.51
CA ASP A 72 36.15 4.58 15.11
C ASP A 72 36.53 4.08 16.49
N ALA A 73 35.53 3.74 17.30
CA ALA A 73 35.70 3.20 18.64
C ALA A 73 34.48 2.36 19.07
N LEU A 74 34.76 1.22 19.69
CA LEU A 74 33.81 0.36 20.38
C LEU A 74 34.22 0.29 21.85
N ALA A 75 33.41 0.89 22.72
CA ALA A 75 33.70 1.00 24.15
C ALA A 75 33.56 -0.35 24.87
N ALA A 76 34.27 -0.51 25.98
CA ALA A 76 34.09 -1.61 26.92
C ALA A 76 32.64 -1.65 27.43
N GLY A 77 32.09 -2.85 27.66
CA GLY A 77 30.72 -3.07 28.16
C GLY A 77 29.59 -2.45 27.31
N SER A 78 29.79 -2.25 26.00
CA SER A 78 28.85 -1.50 25.14
C SER A 78 28.21 -2.33 24.02
N ARG A 79 27.01 -1.92 23.59
CA ARG A 79 26.35 -2.37 22.35
C ARG A 79 26.32 -1.24 21.34
N TYR A 80 26.85 -1.47 20.14
CA TYR A 80 26.93 -0.50 19.07
C TYR A 80 26.08 -0.95 17.87
N PRO A 81 25.02 -0.21 17.49
CA PRO A 81 24.21 -0.54 16.32
C PRO A 81 24.95 -0.18 15.03
N ILE A 82 25.06 -1.15 14.12
CA ILE A 82 25.49 -0.87 12.75
C ILE A 82 24.28 -0.30 11.99
N ARG A 83 24.49 0.86 11.37
CA ARG A 83 23.48 1.54 10.55
C ARG A 83 23.76 1.28 9.07
N ASP A 84 22.74 1.57 8.26
CA ASP A 84 22.77 1.40 6.81
C ASP A 84 23.07 -0.07 6.45
N LEU A 85 22.01 -0.87 6.35
CA LEU A 85 22.06 -2.32 6.17
C LEU A 85 21.67 -2.79 4.75
N ASP A 86 21.49 -1.87 3.79
CA ASP A 86 21.14 -2.25 2.41
C ASP A 86 22.25 -3.05 1.72
N MET A 87 21.89 -4.13 1.05
CA MET A 87 22.84 -5.06 0.43
C MET A 87 22.72 -5.01 -1.09
N ASN A 88 23.84 -4.75 -1.75
CA ASN A 88 23.96 -4.85 -3.20
C ASN A 88 24.06 -6.33 -3.59
N LEU A 89 22.91 -6.96 -3.81
CA LEU A 89 22.79 -8.34 -4.28
C LEU A 89 23.10 -8.44 -5.79
N ASP A 90 23.68 -9.55 -6.21
CA ASP A 90 23.79 -9.92 -7.62
C ASP A 90 22.45 -10.49 -8.11
N GLY A 91 21.56 -9.60 -8.55
CA GLY A 91 20.29 -9.98 -9.16
C GLY A 91 20.45 -10.85 -10.41
N GLY A 92 21.62 -10.82 -11.08
CA GLY A 92 21.94 -11.71 -12.20
C GLY A 92 22.23 -13.14 -11.75
N LEU A 93 22.85 -13.33 -10.58
CA LEU A 93 22.98 -14.65 -9.95
C LEU A 93 21.62 -15.17 -9.49
N LEU A 94 20.86 -14.37 -8.74
CA LEU A 94 19.52 -14.75 -8.26
C LEU A 94 18.54 -15.09 -9.40
N ALA A 95 18.64 -14.41 -10.55
CA ALA A 95 17.83 -14.71 -11.73
C ALA A 95 18.20 -16.03 -12.44
N ARG A 96 19.42 -16.57 -12.22
CA ARG A 96 19.92 -17.80 -12.85
C ARG A 96 19.78 -19.05 -11.97
N LEU A 97 19.45 -18.92 -10.68
CA LEU A 97 19.24 -20.07 -9.80
C LEU A 97 18.07 -20.93 -10.31
N THR A 98 18.33 -22.22 -10.52
CA THR A 98 17.34 -23.23 -10.97
C THR A 98 16.86 -24.12 -9.82
N GLU A 99 17.72 -24.36 -8.83
CA GLU A 99 17.43 -25.07 -7.58
C GLU A 99 17.70 -24.14 -6.38
N ALA A 100 17.12 -24.48 -5.22
CA ALA A 100 17.43 -23.79 -3.98
C ALA A 100 18.82 -24.20 -3.48
N GLU A 101 19.59 -23.22 -2.98
CA GLU A 101 20.97 -23.40 -2.54
C GLU A 101 21.18 -22.73 -1.17
N THR A 102 21.84 -23.43 -0.24
CA THR A 102 22.22 -22.84 1.05
C THR A 102 23.40 -21.91 0.85
N ALA A 103 23.24 -20.63 1.23
CA ALA A 103 24.33 -19.67 1.27
C ALA A 103 24.74 -19.33 2.70
N THR A 104 26.04 -19.15 2.90
CA THR A 104 26.62 -18.64 4.15
C THR A 104 26.87 -17.14 4.01
N VAL A 105 26.42 -16.35 4.98
CA VAL A 105 26.80 -14.95 5.16
C VAL A 105 27.75 -14.87 6.35
N SER A 106 28.97 -14.42 6.09
CA SER A 106 30.05 -14.31 7.07
C SER A 106 30.29 -12.85 7.43
N LEU A 107 30.21 -12.55 8.72
CA LEU A 107 30.57 -11.27 9.32
C LEU A 107 31.87 -11.42 10.11
N ALA A 108 32.90 -10.66 9.76
CA ALA A 108 34.18 -10.66 10.46
C ALA A 108 34.57 -9.24 10.91
N LEU A 109 34.74 -9.05 12.21
CA LEU A 109 35.23 -7.81 12.81
C LEU A 109 36.75 -7.86 12.97
N ARG A 110 37.47 -6.90 12.41
CA ARG A 110 38.93 -6.86 12.34
C ARG A 110 39.45 -5.46 12.68
N SER A 111 40.70 -5.32 13.09
CA SER A 111 41.34 -4.00 13.15
C SER A 111 41.54 -3.44 11.73
N VAL A 112 41.36 -2.14 11.54
CA VAL A 112 41.57 -1.47 10.24
C VAL A 112 43.01 -1.69 9.77
N GLY A 113 43.17 -2.17 8.54
CA GLY A 113 44.47 -2.46 7.95
C GLY A 113 45.08 -3.82 8.34
N ALA A 114 44.41 -4.62 9.18
CA ALA A 114 44.80 -6.02 9.39
C ALA A 114 44.58 -6.85 8.11
N ASP A 115 45.53 -7.72 7.80
CA ASP A 115 45.40 -8.65 6.67
C ASP A 115 44.33 -9.72 6.95
N THR A 116 43.76 -10.30 5.90
CA THR A 116 42.77 -11.39 5.99
C THR A 116 43.32 -12.62 6.71
N SER A 117 44.65 -12.84 6.64
CA SER A 117 45.39 -13.87 7.38
C SER A 117 45.46 -13.66 8.90
N THR A 118 45.22 -12.44 9.39
CA THR A 118 45.12 -12.18 10.84
C THR A 118 43.81 -12.76 11.35
N PRO A 119 43.74 -13.40 12.54
CA PRO A 119 42.46 -13.82 13.12
C PRO A 119 41.53 -12.61 13.33
N ALA A 120 40.23 -12.80 13.10
CA ALA A 120 39.23 -11.78 13.39
C ALA A 120 39.07 -11.59 14.91
N LEU A 121 38.75 -10.37 15.34
CA LEU A 121 38.44 -10.04 16.74
C LEU A 121 37.11 -10.68 17.18
N ALA A 122 36.17 -10.77 16.24
CA ALA A 122 34.93 -11.53 16.35
C ALA A 122 34.53 -12.02 14.95
N GLN A 123 33.91 -13.19 14.85
CA GLN A 123 33.33 -13.70 13.61
C GLN A 123 31.95 -14.31 13.89
N ARG A 124 31.01 -14.09 12.97
CA ARG A 124 29.69 -14.69 12.99
C ARG A 124 29.31 -15.12 11.59
N ASP A 125 29.19 -16.43 11.41
CA ASP A 125 28.60 -17.02 10.22
C ASP A 125 27.12 -17.29 10.49
N SER A 126 26.26 -16.95 9.52
CA SER A 126 24.83 -17.21 9.49
C SER A 126 24.46 -17.83 8.14
N HIS A 127 23.36 -18.57 8.07
CA HIS A 127 22.97 -19.30 6.86
C HIS A 127 21.58 -18.87 6.40
N LEU A 128 21.36 -18.84 5.09
CA LEU A 128 20.06 -18.63 4.45
C LEU A 128 19.88 -19.55 3.25
N GLU A 129 18.63 -19.72 2.82
CA GLU A 129 18.27 -20.43 1.59
C GLU A 129 18.09 -19.40 0.45
N LEU A 130 18.91 -19.49 -0.60
CA LEU A 130 18.69 -18.77 -1.85
C LEU A 130 17.71 -19.57 -2.71
N LEU A 131 16.55 -19.00 -3.02
CA LEU A 131 15.54 -19.66 -3.85
C LEU A 131 15.63 -19.21 -5.32
N PRO A 132 15.32 -20.09 -6.28
CA PRO A 132 15.09 -19.74 -7.69
C PRO A 132 14.12 -18.58 -7.87
N ARG A 133 14.27 -17.80 -8.95
CA ARG A 133 13.37 -16.67 -9.25
C ARG A 133 11.89 -17.03 -9.34
N ASN A 134 11.57 -18.31 -9.61
CA ASN A 134 10.21 -18.82 -9.70
C ASN A 134 9.78 -19.64 -8.45
N GLN A 135 10.51 -19.59 -7.34
CA GLN A 135 10.14 -20.27 -6.10
C GLN A 135 9.66 -19.26 -5.05
N TRP A 136 8.39 -19.38 -4.67
CA TRP A 136 7.81 -18.63 -3.55
C TRP A 136 8.21 -19.29 -2.22
N GLY A 137 8.44 -18.49 -1.18
CA GLY A 137 9.02 -18.95 0.10
C GLY A 137 8.04 -19.57 1.10
N GLY A 138 6.73 -19.49 0.84
CA GLY A 138 5.66 -19.97 1.71
C GLY A 138 5.13 -18.92 2.72
N ILE A 139 3.98 -19.21 3.33
CA ILE A 139 3.32 -18.40 4.36
C ILE A 139 4.23 -18.19 5.57
N SER A 140 5.03 -19.20 5.93
CA SER A 140 5.97 -19.12 7.06
C SER A 140 7.11 -18.11 6.86
N HIS A 141 7.30 -17.62 5.63
CA HIS A 141 8.27 -16.60 5.30
C HIS A 141 7.60 -15.22 5.17
N LEU A 142 7.08 -14.88 3.99
CA LEU A 142 6.49 -13.58 3.66
C LEU A 142 5.25 -13.81 2.75
N PRO A 143 4.03 -13.93 3.32
CA PRO A 143 2.85 -14.33 2.56
C PRO A 143 2.46 -13.33 1.46
N ASP A 144 2.49 -12.02 1.75
CA ASP A 144 2.10 -10.93 0.84
C ASP A 144 2.86 -10.95 -0.50
N LEU A 145 4.12 -11.41 -0.48
CA LEU A 145 4.97 -11.48 -1.66
C LEU A 145 4.54 -12.56 -2.66
N VAL A 146 3.54 -13.39 -2.35
CA VAL A 146 2.84 -14.19 -3.37
C VAL A 146 2.29 -13.32 -4.49
N ALA A 147 1.89 -12.07 -4.21
CA ALA A 147 1.42 -11.14 -5.23
C ALA A 147 2.50 -10.80 -6.28
N ALA A 148 3.79 -10.95 -5.97
CA ALA A 148 4.85 -10.81 -6.97
C ALA A 148 4.86 -11.97 -8.00
N PHE A 149 4.31 -13.13 -7.64
CA PHE A 149 4.20 -14.29 -8.54
C PHE A 149 2.96 -14.22 -9.44
N VAL A 150 1.98 -13.38 -9.10
CA VAL A 150 0.89 -12.97 -10.01
C VAL A 150 1.48 -12.05 -11.09
N GLN A 151 1.58 -12.58 -12.32
CA GLN A 151 2.27 -11.96 -13.45
C GLN A 151 1.28 -11.54 -14.57
N PRO A 152 0.54 -10.42 -14.41
CA PRO A 152 -0.47 -9.98 -15.39
C PRO A 152 0.11 -9.61 -16.76
N ASN A 153 1.39 -9.22 -16.81
CA ASN A 153 2.10 -8.84 -18.04
C ASN A 153 2.81 -10.02 -18.74
N ASP A 154 2.55 -11.27 -18.36
CA ASP A 154 3.08 -12.43 -19.08
C ASP A 154 2.35 -12.58 -20.43
N PRO A 155 3.05 -12.79 -21.57
CA PRO A 155 2.42 -12.88 -22.89
C PRO A 155 1.31 -13.93 -23.05
N ALA A 156 1.29 -14.97 -22.22
CA ALA A 156 0.19 -15.94 -22.21
C ALA A 156 -1.10 -15.39 -21.60
N VAL A 157 -1.01 -14.41 -20.70
CA VAL A 157 -2.18 -13.72 -20.15
C VAL A 157 -2.89 -12.93 -21.25
N ASP A 158 -2.15 -12.17 -22.08
CA ASP A 158 -2.73 -11.47 -23.23
C ASP A 158 -3.39 -12.43 -24.23
N ARG A 159 -2.78 -13.60 -24.47
CA ARG A 159 -3.38 -14.67 -25.30
C ARG A 159 -4.66 -15.23 -24.66
N LEU A 160 -4.67 -15.48 -23.36
CA LEU A 160 -5.85 -15.95 -22.61
C LEU A 160 -6.97 -14.91 -22.59
N LEU A 161 -6.65 -13.63 -22.43
CA LEU A 161 -7.63 -12.54 -22.53
C LEU A 161 -8.20 -12.41 -23.95
N LYS A 162 -7.39 -12.59 -24.99
CA LYS A 162 -7.89 -12.67 -26.38
C LYS A 162 -8.87 -13.84 -26.58
N ARG A 163 -8.60 -15.01 -25.98
CA ARG A 163 -9.55 -16.14 -25.94
C ARG A 163 -10.83 -15.77 -25.18
N THR A 164 -10.72 -15.11 -24.03
CA THR A 164 -11.85 -14.64 -23.19
C THR A 164 -12.79 -13.72 -23.97
N ALA A 165 -12.24 -12.75 -24.70
CA ALA A 165 -13.00 -11.86 -25.58
C ALA A 165 -13.71 -12.59 -26.75
N GLU A 166 -13.13 -13.70 -27.23
CA GLU A 166 -13.75 -14.56 -28.24
C GLU A 166 -14.87 -15.42 -27.65
N VAL A 167 -14.69 -15.99 -26.45
CA VAL A 167 -15.74 -16.73 -25.73
C VAL A 167 -16.96 -15.83 -25.45
N LEU A 168 -16.73 -14.56 -25.05
CA LEU A 168 -17.80 -13.54 -24.94
C LEU A 168 -18.53 -13.31 -26.26
N ARG A 169 -17.77 -13.14 -27.36
CA ARG A 169 -18.31 -12.90 -28.72
C ARG A 169 -19.18 -14.06 -29.20
N GLN A 170 -18.72 -15.31 -29.03
CA GLN A 170 -19.44 -16.51 -29.44
C GLN A 170 -20.75 -16.74 -28.66
N ASN A 171 -20.82 -16.24 -27.42
CA ASN A 171 -22.02 -16.30 -26.58
C ASN A 171 -22.91 -15.03 -26.68
N ASN A 172 -22.71 -14.19 -27.70
CA ASN A 172 -23.47 -12.94 -27.92
C ASN A 172 -23.41 -11.94 -26.73
N ARG A 173 -22.28 -11.89 -26.01
CA ARG A 173 -22.01 -10.89 -24.95
C ARG A 173 -21.07 -9.79 -25.48
N ASN A 174 -20.98 -8.68 -24.75
CA ASN A 174 -19.97 -7.64 -25.02
C ASN A 174 -18.56 -8.24 -24.84
N PRO A 175 -17.68 -8.22 -25.87
CA PRO A 175 -16.33 -8.78 -25.79
C PRO A 175 -15.29 -7.84 -25.18
N ALA A 176 -15.66 -6.60 -24.79
CA ALA A 176 -14.73 -5.68 -24.12
C ALA A 176 -14.30 -6.22 -22.74
N LEU A 177 -13.01 -6.11 -22.41
CA LEU A 177 -12.49 -6.49 -21.09
C LEU A 177 -12.39 -5.22 -20.23
N ASP A 178 -13.57 -4.76 -19.81
CA ASP A 178 -13.82 -3.42 -19.26
C ASP A 178 -13.97 -3.40 -17.73
N GLY A 179 -13.45 -4.44 -17.05
CA GLY A 179 -13.47 -4.60 -15.60
C GLY A 179 -14.87 -4.46 -15.00
N TYR A 180 -15.06 -3.43 -14.19
CA TYR A 180 -16.30 -3.15 -13.47
C TYR A 180 -17.34 -2.32 -14.26
N THR A 181 -17.12 -2.08 -15.56
CA THR A 181 -17.99 -1.25 -16.40
C THR A 181 -19.31 -1.97 -16.73
N GLY A 182 -20.28 -1.86 -15.81
CA GLY A 182 -21.52 -2.64 -15.82
C GLY A 182 -21.83 -3.34 -14.48
N GLY A 183 -21.01 -3.11 -13.46
CA GLY A 183 -21.26 -3.56 -12.09
C GLY A 183 -21.05 -5.05 -11.86
N ALA A 184 -21.69 -5.59 -10.81
CA ALA A 184 -21.43 -6.94 -10.31
C ALA A 184 -21.70 -8.06 -11.33
N LYS A 185 -22.77 -7.91 -12.12
CA LYS A 185 -23.11 -8.86 -13.19
C LYS A 185 -22.00 -8.91 -14.24
N ARG A 186 -21.44 -7.75 -14.62
CA ARG A 186 -20.35 -7.66 -15.60
C ARG A 186 -19.06 -8.31 -15.09
N ALA A 187 -18.66 -8.00 -13.86
CA ALA A 187 -17.47 -8.60 -13.26
C ALA A 187 -17.58 -10.14 -13.20
N TRP A 188 -18.77 -10.66 -12.90
CA TRP A 188 -19.04 -12.10 -12.90
C TRP A 188 -19.01 -12.70 -14.33
N GLU A 189 -19.62 -12.04 -15.33
CA GLU A 189 -19.55 -12.46 -16.73
C GLU A 189 -18.11 -12.58 -17.24
N LEU A 190 -17.25 -11.59 -16.93
CA LEU A 190 -15.85 -11.61 -17.32
C LEU A 190 -15.09 -12.78 -16.67
N ALA A 191 -15.33 -13.06 -15.39
CA ALA A 191 -14.73 -14.21 -14.70
C ALA A 191 -15.24 -15.56 -15.25
N SER A 192 -16.53 -15.66 -15.58
CA SER A 192 -17.14 -16.85 -16.21
C SER A 192 -16.60 -17.08 -17.63
N ALA A 193 -16.44 -16.02 -18.42
CA ALA A 193 -15.82 -16.11 -19.74
C ALA A 193 -14.35 -16.50 -19.67
N LEU A 194 -13.61 -16.00 -18.68
CA LEU A 194 -12.22 -16.38 -18.42
C LEU A 194 -12.11 -17.86 -18.03
N TRP A 195 -13.01 -18.36 -17.18
CA TRP A 195 -13.12 -19.79 -16.88
C TRP A 195 -13.33 -20.63 -18.14
N GLY A 196 -14.26 -20.21 -19.02
CA GLY A 196 -14.48 -20.86 -20.31
C GLY A 196 -13.23 -20.86 -21.20
N ALA A 197 -12.53 -19.74 -21.30
CA ALA A 197 -11.32 -19.61 -22.11
C ALA A 197 -10.12 -20.43 -21.58
N THR A 198 -9.99 -20.58 -20.26
CA THR A 198 -8.98 -21.46 -19.64
C THR A 198 -9.32 -22.94 -19.87
N ALA A 199 -10.60 -23.31 -19.99
CA ALA A 199 -11.00 -24.69 -20.26
C ALA A 199 -10.48 -25.18 -21.64
N ASP A 200 -10.49 -24.29 -22.64
CA ASP A 200 -9.95 -24.56 -23.98
C ASP A 200 -8.42 -24.72 -24.00
N MET A 201 -7.71 -24.38 -22.92
CA MET A 201 -6.27 -24.69 -22.76
C MET A 201 -6.03 -26.17 -22.44
N GLN A 202 -7.08 -26.93 -22.11
CA GLN A 202 -7.05 -28.37 -21.81
C GLN A 202 -6.03 -28.79 -20.74
N LEU A 203 -5.77 -27.94 -19.74
CA LEU A 203 -4.76 -28.16 -18.70
C LEU A 203 -5.00 -29.43 -17.87
N ASP A 204 -3.92 -30.14 -17.56
CA ASP A 204 -3.84 -31.31 -16.68
C ASP A 204 -3.26 -30.94 -15.29
N TYR A 205 -3.67 -31.69 -14.26
CA TYR A 205 -3.27 -31.41 -12.88
C TYR A 205 -1.93 -32.05 -12.50
N ALA A 206 -1.05 -31.26 -11.90
CA ALA A 206 0.16 -31.74 -11.23
C ALA A 206 0.00 -31.64 -9.71
N LEU A 207 0.43 -32.67 -8.97
CA LEU A 207 0.46 -32.63 -7.50
C LEU A 207 1.52 -31.63 -7.00
N PRO A 208 1.19 -30.70 -6.09
CA PRO A 208 2.17 -29.87 -5.41
C PRO A 208 2.94 -30.70 -4.35
N PRO A 209 4.08 -30.19 -3.84
CA PRO A 209 4.72 -30.73 -2.65
C PRO A 209 3.79 -30.71 -1.43
N ALA A 210 4.01 -31.63 -0.49
CA ALA A 210 3.28 -31.60 0.78
C ALA A 210 3.57 -30.31 1.57
N SER A 211 2.54 -29.71 2.14
CA SER A 211 2.61 -28.46 2.91
C SER A 211 3.24 -27.27 2.18
N PHE A 212 3.09 -27.19 0.85
CA PHE A 212 3.66 -26.10 0.03
C PHE A 212 3.18 -24.71 0.47
N GLU A 213 2.01 -24.59 1.09
CA GLU A 213 1.49 -23.33 1.60
C GLU A 213 2.35 -22.81 2.76
N GLN A 214 2.91 -23.72 3.57
CA GLN A 214 3.82 -23.38 4.68
C GLN A 214 5.24 -23.11 4.17
N SER A 215 5.79 -24.04 3.39
CA SER A 215 7.22 -24.09 3.03
C SER A 215 7.57 -23.45 1.69
N GLY A 216 6.56 -23.15 0.86
CA GLY A 216 6.74 -22.66 -0.50
C GLY A 216 6.87 -23.77 -1.53
N GLN A 217 6.83 -23.38 -2.81
CA GLN A 217 7.13 -24.27 -3.94
C GLN A 217 7.60 -23.47 -5.16
N LYS A 218 8.16 -24.18 -6.14
CA LYS A 218 8.35 -23.65 -7.49
C LYS A 218 7.01 -23.46 -8.19
N VAL A 219 6.91 -22.34 -8.88
CA VAL A 219 5.74 -21.86 -9.60
C VAL A 219 6.04 -21.86 -11.10
N ARG A 220 5.07 -22.23 -11.91
CA ARG A 220 5.09 -22.07 -13.37
C ARG A 220 4.52 -20.69 -13.74
N SER A 221 5.21 -19.96 -14.63
CA SER A 221 4.63 -18.74 -15.21
C SER A 221 3.43 -19.07 -16.11
N PRO A 222 2.54 -18.11 -16.41
CA PRO A 222 1.46 -18.31 -17.37
C PRO A 222 1.92 -18.90 -18.71
N SER A 223 3.05 -18.43 -19.28
CA SER A 223 3.61 -19.01 -20.52
C SER A 223 4.13 -20.45 -20.35
N GLN A 224 4.64 -20.82 -19.18
CA GLN A 224 5.01 -22.21 -18.89
C GLN A 224 3.78 -23.13 -18.72
N ILE A 225 2.68 -22.63 -18.13
CA ILE A 225 1.43 -23.37 -18.01
C ILE A 225 0.81 -23.61 -19.39
N GLU A 226 0.73 -22.56 -20.24
CA GLU A 226 0.19 -22.68 -21.60
C GLU A 226 1.03 -23.62 -22.49
N SER A 227 2.36 -23.57 -22.39
CA SER A 227 3.25 -24.40 -23.23
C SER A 227 3.35 -25.86 -22.77
N SER A 228 3.25 -26.14 -21.47
CA SER A 228 3.36 -27.50 -20.93
C SER A 228 2.03 -28.22 -20.74
N GLY A 229 0.92 -27.48 -20.70
CA GLY A 229 -0.40 -28.01 -20.38
C GLY A 229 -0.56 -28.46 -18.92
N LEU A 230 0.40 -28.17 -18.03
CA LEU A 230 0.42 -28.69 -16.66
C LEU A 230 0.40 -27.59 -15.61
N GLY A 231 -0.39 -27.77 -14.55
CA GLY A 231 -0.43 -26.85 -13.41
C GLY A 231 -0.80 -27.52 -12.08
N THR A 232 -0.19 -27.05 -10.99
CA THR A 232 -0.65 -27.31 -9.61
C THR A 232 -1.83 -26.40 -9.24
N CYS A 233 -2.50 -26.65 -8.11
CA CYS A 233 -3.56 -25.78 -7.61
C CYS A 233 -3.08 -24.32 -7.45
N PHE A 234 -1.83 -24.14 -7.04
CA PHE A 234 -1.21 -22.82 -6.90
C PHE A 234 -0.86 -22.17 -8.24
N ASP A 235 -0.29 -22.92 -9.20
CA ASP A 235 0.00 -22.42 -10.56
C ASP A 235 -1.29 -21.90 -11.23
N LEU A 236 -2.36 -22.68 -11.18
CA LEU A 236 -3.66 -22.34 -11.75
C LEU A 236 -4.28 -21.13 -11.05
N THR A 237 -4.14 -21.04 -9.73
CA THR A 237 -4.61 -19.89 -8.95
C THR A 237 -3.88 -18.61 -9.32
N LEU A 238 -2.56 -18.64 -9.48
CA LEU A 238 -1.77 -17.50 -9.91
C LEU A 238 -2.09 -17.09 -11.36
N LEU A 239 -2.35 -18.05 -12.26
CA LEU A 239 -2.81 -17.80 -13.62
C LEU A 239 -4.16 -17.06 -13.63
N PHE A 240 -5.15 -17.54 -12.88
CA PHE A 240 -6.45 -16.89 -12.78
C PHE A 240 -6.34 -15.48 -12.17
N CYS A 241 -5.57 -15.31 -11.09
CA CYS A 241 -5.32 -13.98 -10.52
C CYS A 241 -4.66 -13.03 -11.54
N ALA A 242 -3.68 -13.50 -12.32
CA ALA A 242 -2.98 -12.68 -13.30
C ALA A 242 -3.92 -12.21 -14.43
N ALA A 243 -4.77 -13.10 -14.94
CA ALA A 243 -5.74 -12.75 -15.98
C ALA A 243 -6.90 -11.88 -15.47
N LEU A 244 -7.37 -12.09 -14.24
CA LEU A 244 -8.38 -11.23 -13.61
C LEU A 244 -7.85 -9.82 -13.37
N GLU A 245 -6.62 -9.69 -12.87
CA GLU A 245 -5.93 -8.41 -12.68
C GLU A 245 -5.78 -7.66 -14.03
N GLN A 246 -5.30 -8.35 -15.06
CA GLN A 246 -5.12 -7.78 -16.41
C GLN A 246 -6.46 -7.45 -17.11
N ALA A 247 -7.56 -8.12 -16.74
CA ALA A 247 -8.92 -7.79 -17.18
C ALA A 247 -9.56 -6.61 -16.41
N GLY A 248 -8.82 -5.96 -15.50
CA GLY A 248 -9.30 -4.81 -14.73
C GLY A 248 -10.22 -5.16 -13.55
N LEU A 249 -10.18 -6.42 -13.08
CA LEU A 249 -10.85 -6.87 -11.86
C LEU A 249 -9.84 -6.98 -10.70
N ASN A 250 -10.34 -7.00 -9.47
CA ASN A 250 -9.53 -7.16 -8.25
C ASN A 250 -9.58 -8.64 -7.81
N PRO A 251 -8.51 -9.43 -8.01
CA PRO A 251 -8.48 -10.83 -7.60
C PRO A 251 -7.96 -11.01 -6.16
N LEU A 252 -8.30 -12.17 -5.59
CA LEU A 252 -7.81 -12.65 -4.31
C LEU A 252 -7.21 -14.04 -4.48
N LEU A 253 -6.19 -14.33 -3.69
CA LEU A 253 -5.59 -15.66 -3.59
C LEU A 253 -5.87 -16.20 -2.19
N VAL A 254 -6.45 -17.40 -2.08
CA VAL A 254 -6.85 -18.00 -0.79
C VAL A 254 -6.04 -19.28 -0.56
N PHE A 255 -5.50 -19.43 0.65
CA PHE A 255 -4.79 -20.62 1.11
C PHE A 255 -5.58 -21.36 2.18
N THR A 256 -5.70 -22.68 2.00
CA THR A 256 -6.09 -23.63 3.02
C THR A 256 -4.96 -24.66 3.22
N GLU A 257 -5.08 -25.55 4.20
CA GLU A 257 -4.10 -26.61 4.46
C GLU A 257 -3.87 -27.49 3.22
N GLY A 258 -2.64 -27.50 2.72
CA GLY A 258 -2.25 -28.23 1.51
C GLY A 258 -2.88 -27.74 0.20
N HIS A 259 -3.53 -26.57 0.14
CA HIS A 259 -4.29 -26.15 -1.05
C HIS A 259 -4.37 -24.63 -1.26
N ALA A 260 -4.59 -24.21 -2.51
CA ALA A 260 -4.77 -22.81 -2.89
C ALA A 260 -5.78 -22.65 -4.04
N PHE A 261 -6.61 -21.62 -3.96
CA PHE A 261 -7.64 -21.29 -4.94
C PHE A 261 -7.87 -19.78 -5.05
N ALA A 262 -8.62 -19.34 -6.06
CA ALA A 262 -8.76 -17.93 -6.42
C ALA A 262 -10.11 -17.34 -5.98
N GLY A 263 -10.17 -16.01 -5.95
CA GLY A 263 -11.40 -15.25 -5.82
C GLY A 263 -11.35 -13.95 -6.63
N VAL A 264 -12.50 -13.31 -6.79
CA VAL A 264 -12.61 -12.00 -7.46
C VAL A 264 -13.72 -11.16 -6.83
N TRP A 265 -13.40 -9.91 -6.53
CA TRP A 265 -14.39 -8.92 -6.13
C TRP A 265 -15.33 -8.62 -7.30
N LEU A 266 -16.64 -8.61 -7.06
CA LEU A 266 -17.65 -8.24 -8.07
C LEU A 266 -17.86 -6.72 -8.18
N GLN A 267 -17.29 -5.94 -7.27
CA GLN A 267 -17.27 -4.48 -7.30
C GLN A 267 -15.81 -4.00 -7.15
N PRO A 268 -15.48 -2.74 -7.50
CA PRO A 268 -14.15 -2.19 -7.29
C PRO A 268 -13.90 -1.89 -5.79
N GLU A 269 -13.83 -2.95 -5.00
CA GLU A 269 -13.50 -2.97 -3.57
C GLU A 269 -12.22 -3.78 -3.35
N GLU A 270 -11.64 -3.61 -2.15
CA GLU A 270 -10.49 -4.34 -1.66
C GLU A 270 -10.61 -4.55 -0.14
N PHE A 271 -9.83 -5.47 0.43
CA PHE A 271 -9.64 -5.53 1.89
C PHE A 271 -8.74 -4.40 2.42
N SER A 272 -8.89 -4.06 3.70
CA SER A 272 -8.06 -3.05 4.38
C SER A 272 -6.63 -3.52 4.62
N ASN A 273 -6.38 -4.83 4.68
CA ASN A 273 -5.05 -5.44 4.81
C ASN A 273 -4.76 -6.30 3.57
N THR A 274 -3.48 -6.40 3.18
CA THR A 274 -3.07 -7.28 2.07
C THR A 274 -3.29 -8.74 2.43
N VAL A 275 -2.87 -9.15 3.62
CA VAL A 275 -3.17 -10.47 4.20
C VAL A 275 -4.39 -10.39 5.12
N VAL A 276 -5.29 -11.36 4.97
CA VAL A 276 -6.50 -11.54 5.77
C VAL A 276 -6.49 -12.96 6.36
N ASP A 277 -6.28 -13.05 7.67
CA ASP A 277 -6.29 -14.28 8.47
C ASP A 277 -7.67 -14.58 9.10
N ASP A 278 -8.55 -13.58 9.22
CA ASP A 278 -9.96 -13.76 9.62
C ASP A 278 -10.83 -14.28 8.45
N VAL A 279 -11.06 -15.60 8.41
CA VAL A 279 -12.00 -16.25 7.47
C VAL A 279 -13.42 -15.66 7.54
N THR A 280 -13.85 -15.10 8.67
CA THR A 280 -15.18 -14.49 8.78
C THR A 280 -15.30 -13.21 7.96
N ALA A 281 -14.19 -12.52 7.65
CA ALA A 281 -14.17 -11.40 6.73
C ALA A 281 -14.57 -11.85 5.31
N LEU A 282 -14.00 -12.94 4.81
CA LEU A 282 -14.35 -13.53 3.50
C LEU A 282 -15.82 -13.99 3.49
N ARG A 283 -16.28 -14.70 4.53
CA ARG A 283 -17.67 -15.16 4.67
C ARG A 283 -18.68 -14.02 4.59
N LYS A 284 -18.39 -12.88 5.21
CA LYS A 284 -19.27 -11.69 5.15
C LYS A 284 -19.41 -11.18 3.71
N ARG A 285 -18.30 -11.08 2.97
CA ARG A 285 -18.29 -10.61 1.57
C ARG A 285 -18.96 -11.59 0.60
N LEU A 286 -18.77 -12.90 0.81
CA LEU A 286 -19.51 -13.95 0.09
C LEU A 286 -21.03 -13.87 0.33
N ARG A 287 -21.46 -13.78 1.60
CA ARG A 287 -22.89 -13.65 1.97
C ARG A 287 -23.53 -12.38 1.41
N LEU A 288 -22.76 -11.30 1.24
CA LEU A 288 -23.20 -10.04 0.63
C LEU A 288 -23.15 -10.05 -0.90
N LYS A 289 -22.61 -11.11 -1.53
CA LYS A 289 -22.34 -11.20 -2.98
C LYS A 289 -21.45 -10.07 -3.51
N GLU A 290 -20.53 -9.57 -2.67
CA GLU A 290 -19.52 -8.57 -3.02
C GLU A 290 -18.24 -9.24 -3.58
N LEU A 291 -18.04 -10.52 -3.26
CA LEU A 291 -16.91 -11.38 -3.60
C LEU A 291 -17.43 -12.74 -4.07
N VAL A 292 -16.74 -13.38 -5.01
CA VAL A 292 -16.84 -14.83 -5.25
C VAL A 292 -15.48 -15.50 -5.09
N LEU A 293 -15.45 -16.69 -4.51
CA LEU A 293 -14.28 -17.58 -4.47
C LEU A 293 -14.59 -18.78 -5.38
N PHE A 294 -13.60 -19.33 -6.07
CA PHE A 294 -13.79 -20.46 -6.98
C PHE A 294 -12.65 -21.48 -6.93
N GLU A 295 -13.01 -22.76 -6.93
CA GLU A 295 -12.06 -23.88 -6.88
C GLU A 295 -11.34 -24.03 -8.24
N THR A 296 -10.10 -23.54 -8.31
CA THR A 296 -9.36 -23.39 -9.58
C THR A 296 -9.00 -24.74 -10.21
N THR A 297 -8.84 -25.79 -9.40
CA THR A 297 -8.44 -27.12 -9.89
C THR A 297 -9.50 -27.83 -10.73
N LEU A 298 -10.78 -27.45 -10.62
CA LEU A 298 -11.83 -28.09 -11.44
C LEU A 298 -11.67 -27.81 -12.94
N ILE A 299 -10.84 -26.83 -13.32
CA ILE A 299 -10.51 -26.53 -14.72
C ILE A 299 -9.78 -27.69 -15.41
N THR A 300 -9.13 -28.58 -14.64
CA THR A 300 -8.46 -29.77 -15.17
C THR A 300 -9.37 -30.99 -15.28
N GLN A 301 -10.64 -30.89 -14.87
CA GLN A 301 -11.60 -31.99 -14.96
C GLN A 301 -12.20 -32.11 -16.37
N ARG A 302 -12.56 -33.33 -16.74
CA ARG A 302 -13.20 -33.66 -18.03
C ARG A 302 -14.44 -34.53 -17.76
N PRO A 303 -15.66 -34.13 -18.18
CA PRO A 303 -15.98 -32.85 -18.82
C PRO A 303 -15.72 -31.65 -17.90
N THR A 304 -15.43 -30.49 -18.48
CA THR A 304 -15.22 -29.25 -17.73
C THR A 304 -16.50 -28.87 -16.98
N VAL A 305 -16.36 -28.47 -15.72
CA VAL A 305 -17.50 -28.01 -14.90
C VAL A 305 -17.88 -26.55 -15.23
N PRO A 306 -19.14 -26.14 -14.99
CA PRO A 306 -19.55 -24.73 -15.08
C PRO A 306 -18.83 -23.86 -14.04
N PHE A 307 -18.71 -22.55 -14.31
CA PHE A 307 -18.09 -21.60 -13.38
C PHE A 307 -18.92 -21.45 -12.11
N SER A 308 -20.26 -21.51 -12.21
CA SER A 308 -21.15 -21.52 -11.04
C SER A 308 -20.79 -22.64 -10.05
N TYR A 309 -20.55 -23.86 -10.54
CA TYR A 309 -20.13 -24.99 -9.71
C TYR A 309 -18.74 -24.79 -9.10
N ALA A 310 -17.79 -24.21 -9.86
CA ALA A 310 -16.50 -23.83 -9.31
C ALA A 310 -16.63 -22.80 -8.18
N THR A 311 -17.54 -21.82 -8.30
CA THR A 311 -17.81 -20.84 -7.23
C THR A 311 -18.49 -21.46 -6.01
N GLU A 312 -19.38 -22.45 -6.19
CA GLU A 312 -20.00 -23.19 -5.09
C GLU A 312 -18.94 -23.96 -4.28
N ARG A 313 -18.02 -24.64 -4.96
CA ARG A 313 -16.92 -25.38 -4.31
C ARG A 313 -15.92 -24.45 -3.64
N GLY A 314 -15.57 -23.33 -4.26
CA GLY A 314 -14.69 -22.32 -3.67
C GLY A 314 -15.28 -21.67 -2.41
N ALA A 315 -16.61 -21.50 -2.34
CA ALA A 315 -17.28 -21.06 -1.11
C ALA A 315 -17.26 -22.13 -0.01
N GLN A 316 -17.47 -23.41 -0.35
CA GLN A 316 -17.44 -24.52 0.62
C GLN A 316 -16.07 -24.69 1.30
N GLN A 317 -14.97 -24.40 0.60
CA GLN A 317 -13.61 -24.40 1.17
C GLN A 317 -13.43 -23.42 2.35
N VAL A 318 -14.31 -22.42 2.48
CA VAL A 318 -14.29 -21.45 3.59
C VAL A 318 -15.55 -21.50 4.47
N ASP A 319 -16.33 -22.58 4.43
CA ASP A 319 -17.50 -22.75 5.32
C ASP A 319 -17.09 -22.91 6.80
N GLU A 320 -18.04 -22.69 7.72
CA GLU A 320 -17.83 -22.80 9.18
C GLU A 320 -17.37 -24.20 9.64
N SER A 321 -17.53 -25.23 8.80
CA SER A 321 -16.99 -26.57 9.04
C SER A 321 -15.51 -26.72 8.70
N GLN A 322 -14.93 -25.76 7.97
CA GLN A 322 -13.56 -25.78 7.45
C GLN A 322 -12.62 -24.78 8.17
N ASP A 323 -13.06 -24.14 9.26
CA ASP A 323 -12.27 -23.14 10.03
C ASP A 323 -10.82 -23.56 10.30
N ALA A 324 -10.61 -24.81 10.73
CA ALA A 324 -9.28 -25.34 11.07
C ALA A 324 -8.33 -25.46 9.85
N GLY A 325 -8.89 -25.59 8.64
CA GLY A 325 -8.14 -25.70 7.39
C GLY A 325 -7.78 -24.35 6.78
N PHE A 326 -8.46 -23.25 7.13
CA PHE A 326 -8.11 -21.93 6.62
C PHE A 326 -6.72 -21.49 7.10
N ARG A 327 -5.97 -20.79 6.24
CA ARG A 327 -4.67 -20.20 6.58
C ARG A 327 -4.72 -18.68 6.46
N LEU A 328 -4.91 -18.17 5.24
CA LEU A 328 -5.09 -16.75 4.96
C LEU A 328 -5.59 -16.53 3.53
N ALA A 329 -6.05 -15.32 3.25
CA ALA A 329 -6.20 -14.80 1.89
C ALA A 329 -5.26 -13.61 1.65
N VAL A 330 -4.84 -13.41 0.41
CA VAL A 330 -4.06 -12.27 -0.07
C VAL A 330 -4.89 -11.50 -1.09
N ASP A 331 -5.20 -10.24 -0.80
CA ASP A 331 -5.86 -9.31 -1.73
C ASP A 331 -4.80 -8.71 -2.66
N ILE A 332 -4.85 -9.08 -3.95
CA ILE A 332 -3.82 -8.68 -4.92
C ILE A 332 -3.92 -7.18 -5.21
N ARG A 333 -5.12 -6.61 -5.24
CA ARG A 333 -5.30 -5.16 -5.44
C ARG A 333 -4.66 -4.38 -4.29
N ARG A 334 -4.85 -4.83 -3.05
CA ARG A 334 -4.24 -4.23 -1.86
C ARG A 334 -2.71 -4.37 -1.88
N ALA A 335 -2.19 -5.52 -2.30
CA ALA A 335 -0.75 -5.73 -2.52
C ALA A 335 -0.16 -4.73 -3.56
N ARG A 336 -0.87 -4.43 -4.65
CA ARG A 336 -0.44 -3.41 -5.64
C ARG A 336 -0.44 -2.00 -5.08
N LEU A 337 -1.45 -1.62 -4.28
CA LEU A 337 -1.48 -0.32 -3.57
C LEU A 337 -0.28 -0.20 -2.62
N GLN A 338 0.12 -1.30 -1.98
CA GLN A 338 1.35 -1.41 -1.20
C GLN A 338 2.64 -1.52 -2.05
N ARG A 339 2.59 -1.28 -3.36
CA ARG A 339 3.73 -1.33 -4.29
C ARG A 339 4.42 -2.69 -4.43
N ILE A 340 3.73 -3.81 -4.16
CA ILE A 340 4.28 -5.14 -4.47
C ILE A 340 4.24 -5.33 -6.00
N LYS A 341 5.42 -5.25 -6.62
CA LYS A 341 5.62 -5.36 -8.07
C LYS A 341 5.57 -6.84 -8.50
N PRO A 342 4.89 -7.17 -9.62
CA PRO A 342 5.05 -8.45 -10.29
C PRO A 342 6.52 -8.74 -10.64
N LEU A 343 6.91 -10.01 -10.60
CA LEU A 343 8.17 -10.49 -11.13
C LEU A 343 8.28 -10.13 -12.63
N ALA A 344 9.42 -9.57 -13.02
CA ALA A 344 9.70 -9.32 -14.43
C ALA A 344 9.81 -10.65 -15.21
N SER A 345 9.05 -10.76 -16.31
CA SER A 345 9.08 -11.90 -17.23
C SER A 345 10.46 -11.99 -17.91
N ALA A 346 11.19 -13.09 -17.67
CA ALA A 346 12.54 -13.27 -18.22
C ALA A 346 12.57 -13.38 -19.76
N GLU A 347 11.44 -13.72 -20.37
CA GLU A 347 11.30 -14.01 -21.80
C GLU A 347 10.97 -12.75 -22.65
N ALA A 348 10.74 -11.59 -22.01
CA ALA A 348 10.43 -10.33 -22.70
C ALA A 348 11.55 -9.85 -23.66
N ALA A 349 12.76 -10.43 -23.57
CA ALA A 349 13.89 -10.13 -24.44
C ALA A 349 14.07 -11.11 -25.63
N VAL A 350 13.32 -12.23 -25.69
CA VAL A 350 13.46 -13.25 -26.75
C VAL A 350 12.10 -13.71 -27.28
N ALA A 351 11.20 -12.77 -27.52
CA ALA A 351 9.98 -12.97 -28.31
C ALA A 351 10.17 -12.48 -29.75
N THR A 352 11.16 -13.01 -30.47
CA THR A 352 11.08 -13.00 -31.94
C THR A 352 9.88 -13.85 -32.33
N ALA A 353 8.88 -13.23 -32.95
CA ALA A 353 7.62 -13.86 -33.30
C ALA A 353 7.82 -15.16 -34.10
N SER A 354 7.67 -16.30 -33.42
CA SER A 354 7.25 -17.53 -34.06
C SER A 354 5.72 -17.47 -34.16
N ASP A 355 5.22 -17.07 -35.33
CA ASP A 355 3.82 -17.23 -35.70
C ASP A 355 3.50 -18.73 -35.79
N THR A 356 3.28 -19.36 -34.63
CA THR A 356 2.65 -20.67 -34.55
C THR A 356 1.18 -20.47 -34.91
N GLU A 357 0.85 -20.69 -36.18
CA GLU A 357 -0.52 -20.58 -36.67
C GLU A 357 -1.47 -21.41 -35.80
N TRP A 358 -2.38 -20.71 -35.11
CA TRP A 358 -3.44 -21.34 -34.34
C TRP A 358 -4.31 -22.15 -35.30
N SER A 359 -4.18 -23.47 -35.27
CA SER A 359 -5.17 -24.37 -35.86
C SER A 359 -6.35 -24.49 -34.90
N PRO A 360 -7.55 -23.99 -35.24
CA PRO A 360 -8.71 -24.18 -34.38
C PRO A 360 -9.12 -25.65 -34.42
N SER A 361 -8.68 -26.42 -33.43
CA SER A 361 -9.41 -27.59 -33.00
C SER A 361 -10.79 -27.16 -32.53
N THR A 362 -11.81 -27.99 -32.75
CA THR A 362 -13.20 -27.68 -32.40
C THR A 362 -13.64 -28.44 -31.15
N PRO A 363 -13.31 -27.99 -29.92
CA PRO A 363 -14.13 -28.32 -28.77
C PRO A 363 -15.50 -27.63 -28.90
N ALA A 364 -16.50 -28.13 -28.18
CA ALA A 364 -17.81 -27.48 -28.13
C ALA A 364 -17.67 -26.13 -27.44
N ALA A 365 -18.10 -25.05 -28.09
CA ALA A 365 -17.95 -23.68 -27.58
C ALA A 365 -18.41 -23.59 -26.11
N PRO A 366 -17.55 -23.14 -25.18
CA PRO A 366 -17.91 -23.05 -23.77
C PRO A 366 -19.07 -22.06 -23.63
N LYS A 367 -20.21 -22.55 -23.14
CA LYS A 367 -21.38 -21.72 -22.88
C LYS A 367 -21.10 -20.83 -21.68
N ILE A 368 -21.14 -19.51 -21.88
CA ILE A 368 -21.18 -18.56 -20.77
C ILE A 368 -22.54 -18.69 -20.10
N GLU A 369 -22.51 -18.93 -18.79
CA GLU A 369 -23.69 -18.96 -17.94
C GLU A 369 -24.27 -17.54 -17.74
N ASP A 370 -25.56 -17.42 -17.43
CA ASP A 370 -26.11 -16.15 -16.96
C ASP A 370 -25.62 -15.86 -15.54
N ALA A 371 -25.33 -14.59 -15.25
CA ALA A 371 -24.91 -14.18 -13.91
C ALA A 371 -26.02 -14.46 -12.87
N PRO A 372 -25.66 -14.89 -11.65
CA PRO A 372 -26.63 -15.08 -10.58
C PRO A 372 -27.29 -13.74 -10.21
N ASP A 373 -28.38 -13.81 -9.45
CA ASP A 373 -29.05 -12.60 -8.94
C ASP A 373 -28.08 -11.79 -8.05
N LEU A 374 -27.69 -10.60 -8.51
CA LEU A 374 -26.64 -9.75 -7.95
C LEU A 374 -27.17 -8.31 -7.80
N PRO A 375 -26.84 -7.62 -6.68
CA PRO A 375 -27.41 -6.31 -6.38
C PRO A 375 -26.91 -5.20 -7.32
N ASP A 376 -27.85 -4.44 -7.89
CA ASP A 376 -27.57 -3.27 -8.74
C ASP A 376 -27.43 -1.99 -7.90
N ASN A 377 -26.31 -1.27 -8.02
CA ASN A 377 -26.08 0.03 -7.37
C ASN A 377 -25.39 1.02 -8.34
N ALA A 378 -26.09 2.08 -8.74
CA ALA A 378 -25.53 3.21 -9.50
C ALA A 378 -26.09 4.55 -8.96
N PRO A 379 -25.28 5.61 -8.76
CA PRO A 379 -25.73 6.87 -8.17
C PRO A 379 -26.02 7.97 -9.21
N ALA A 380 -27.01 8.82 -8.93
CA ALA A 380 -27.34 10.04 -9.68
C ALA A 380 -27.17 11.30 -8.80
N ASN A 381 -26.93 12.46 -9.44
CA ASN A 381 -26.73 13.78 -8.80
C ASN A 381 -27.93 14.73 -9.08
N ALA A 382 -28.00 15.86 -8.38
CA ALA A 382 -29.03 16.91 -8.51
C ALA A 382 -28.41 18.32 -8.37
N GLU A 383 -29.10 19.37 -8.88
CA GLU A 383 -28.55 20.71 -9.14
C GLU A 383 -29.11 21.85 -8.26
N ASP A 384 -28.24 22.86 -8.06
CA ASP A 384 -28.43 24.33 -7.99
C ASP A 384 -29.19 25.11 -6.89
N ALA A 385 -28.58 26.28 -6.60
CA ALA A 385 -29.01 27.33 -5.67
C ALA A 385 -28.65 28.74 -6.21
N SER A 386 -29.30 29.81 -5.69
CA SER A 386 -28.87 31.24 -5.73
C SER A 386 -29.89 32.10 -4.93
N GLN A 387 -29.71 33.36 -4.48
CA GLN A 387 -28.84 34.50 -4.85
C GLN A 387 -28.44 35.37 -3.63
N LEU A 388 -27.55 36.36 -3.83
CA LEU A 388 -27.03 37.34 -2.83
C LEU A 388 -27.65 38.76 -3.05
N ASP A 389 -27.36 39.87 -2.35
CA ASP A 389 -26.32 40.20 -1.35
C ASP A 389 -26.67 41.42 -0.44
N PRO A 390 -26.32 41.42 0.88
CA PRO A 390 -26.24 42.64 1.71
C PRO A 390 -24.89 42.86 2.48
N LYS A 391 -23.78 42.23 2.08
CA LYS A 391 -22.53 42.04 2.86
C LYS A 391 -21.83 43.33 3.33
N ASP A 392 -21.82 44.42 2.55
CA ASP A 392 -20.94 45.60 2.78
C ASP A 392 -21.16 46.38 4.09
N ARG A 393 -22.37 46.32 4.67
CA ARG A 393 -22.63 46.89 6.00
C ARG A 393 -22.26 45.94 7.13
N LEU A 394 -22.36 44.64 6.90
CA LEU A 394 -22.13 43.59 7.90
C LEU A 394 -20.64 43.38 8.16
N LEU A 395 -19.81 43.48 7.11
CA LEU A 395 -18.34 43.36 7.15
C LEU A 395 -17.67 44.35 8.14
N ARG A 396 -18.22 45.56 8.30
CA ARG A 396 -17.73 46.57 9.26
C ARG A 396 -18.12 46.29 10.72
N TRP A 397 -19.18 45.53 10.98
CA TRP A 397 -19.53 45.07 12.31
C TRP A 397 -18.80 43.76 12.68
N GLN A 398 -18.63 42.84 11.72
CA GLN A 398 -17.95 41.56 11.91
C GLN A 398 -16.50 41.72 12.42
N ARG A 399 -15.77 42.74 11.93
CA ARG A 399 -14.39 43.05 12.39
C ARG A 399 -14.30 43.43 13.88
N LYS A 400 -15.38 43.92 14.51
CA LYS A 400 -15.41 44.24 15.95
C LYS A 400 -15.72 43.03 16.85
N LEU A 401 -15.97 41.86 16.28
CA LEU A 401 -16.35 40.62 16.97
C LEU A 401 -15.27 39.54 16.95
N LEU A 402 -14.08 39.83 16.39
CA LEU A 402 -12.97 38.88 16.32
C LEU A 402 -12.28 38.72 17.68
N ASP A 403 -12.28 37.50 18.23
CA ASP A 403 -11.44 37.15 19.38
C ASP A 403 -9.97 36.99 18.94
N LEU A 404 -9.14 37.98 19.28
CA LEU A 404 -7.70 37.98 19.01
C LEU A 404 -6.88 37.28 20.12
N SER A 405 -7.52 36.63 21.09
CA SER A 405 -6.81 35.90 22.14
C SER A 405 -6.20 34.58 21.62
N LEU A 406 -5.12 34.14 22.27
CA LEU A 406 -4.47 32.84 22.02
C LEU A 406 -5.35 31.61 22.38
N ARG A 407 -6.63 31.81 22.75
CA ARG A 407 -7.64 30.76 22.88
C ARG A 407 -8.29 30.43 21.54
N ASN A 408 -8.26 31.35 20.57
CA ASN A 408 -8.81 31.17 19.25
C ASN A 408 -7.90 30.25 18.40
N ASN A 409 -8.44 29.12 17.93
CA ASN A 409 -7.73 28.17 17.06
C ASN A 409 -7.33 28.77 15.69
N LEU A 410 -7.91 29.91 15.29
CA LEU A 410 -7.49 30.65 14.11
C LEU A 410 -6.18 31.44 14.32
N LEU A 411 -5.71 31.64 15.56
CA LEU A 411 -4.39 32.21 15.86
C LEU A 411 -3.43 31.19 16.47
N ASN A 412 -3.97 30.23 17.22
CA ASN A 412 -3.24 29.21 17.96
C ASN A 412 -3.88 27.83 17.74
N PHE A 413 -3.77 27.32 16.51
CA PHE A 413 -4.28 26.02 16.11
C PHE A 413 -3.62 24.89 16.90
N LYS A 414 -4.45 24.15 17.65
CA LYS A 414 -4.03 22.95 18.38
C LYS A 414 -4.61 21.71 17.72
N ALA A 415 -3.73 20.86 17.19
CA ALA A 415 -4.13 19.55 16.69
C ALA A 415 -4.76 18.72 17.83
N GLY A 416 -5.98 18.23 17.62
CA GLY A 416 -6.76 17.49 18.60
C GLY A 416 -7.83 16.63 17.92
N LYS A 417 -8.76 16.05 18.68
CA LYS A 417 -9.79 15.15 18.14
C LYS A 417 -10.70 15.80 17.08
N LYS A 418 -10.92 17.12 17.18
CA LYS A 418 -11.71 17.94 16.22
C LYS A 418 -10.88 18.44 15.02
N ALA A 419 -9.78 17.79 14.68
CA ALA A 419 -9.00 18.09 13.48
C ALA A 419 -8.40 16.80 12.90
N LEU A 420 -8.34 16.75 11.57
CA LEU A 420 -7.71 15.69 10.79
C LEU A 420 -6.70 16.33 9.83
N LYS A 421 -5.49 15.76 9.78
CA LYS A 421 -4.47 16.18 8.82
C LYS A 421 -4.63 15.33 7.56
N LEU A 422 -5.04 15.96 6.47
CA LEU A 422 -5.05 15.33 5.15
C LEU A 422 -3.61 15.17 4.64
N GLU A 423 -3.30 13.99 4.10
CA GLU A 423 -2.05 13.72 3.39
C GLU A 423 -2.22 14.10 1.91
N ALA A 424 -2.25 15.40 1.64
CA ALA A 424 -2.27 15.97 0.29
C ALA A 424 -0.92 16.64 -0.01
N PRO A 425 -0.02 16.01 -0.78
CA PRO A 425 1.31 16.57 -1.07
C PRO A 425 1.30 17.71 -2.10
N ASP A 426 0.17 17.89 -2.77
CA ASP A 426 -0.17 19.02 -3.63
C ASP A 426 -1.51 19.61 -3.17
N PRO A 427 -1.49 20.66 -2.33
CA PRO A 427 -2.70 21.32 -1.86
C PRO A 427 -3.37 22.26 -2.87
N GLY A 428 -2.73 22.54 -4.02
CA GLY A 428 -3.35 23.25 -5.14
C GLY A 428 -4.29 22.30 -5.88
N ALA A 429 -3.77 21.17 -6.35
CA ALA A 429 -4.57 20.12 -6.98
C ALA A 429 -5.73 19.61 -6.09
N LEU A 430 -5.54 19.61 -4.77
CA LEU A 430 -6.62 19.32 -3.81
C LEU A 430 -7.76 20.34 -3.84
N GLU A 431 -7.42 21.63 -4.00
CA GLU A 431 -8.37 22.73 -4.10
C GLU A 431 -9.08 22.69 -5.45
N ASP A 432 -8.34 22.57 -6.56
CA ASP A 432 -8.88 22.46 -7.92
C ASP A 432 -9.96 21.36 -8.06
N MET A 433 -9.74 20.21 -7.42
CA MET A 433 -10.71 19.11 -7.39
C MET A 433 -12.00 19.48 -6.64
N LEU A 434 -11.90 20.22 -5.53
CA LEU A 434 -13.07 20.70 -4.79
C LEU A 434 -13.76 21.86 -5.53
N ALA A 435 -13.00 22.78 -6.13
CA ALA A 435 -13.48 23.91 -6.91
C ALA A 435 -14.23 23.47 -8.19
N SER A 436 -13.76 22.41 -8.85
CA SER A 436 -14.47 21.75 -9.96
C SER A 436 -15.69 20.90 -9.53
N GLY A 437 -16.09 20.97 -8.25
CA GLY A 437 -17.28 20.31 -7.71
C GLY A 437 -17.11 18.82 -7.40
N GLN A 438 -15.90 18.28 -7.48
CA GLN A 438 -15.68 16.86 -7.16
C GLN A 438 -15.75 16.63 -5.64
N SER A 439 -16.17 15.41 -5.27
CA SER A 439 -16.22 14.97 -3.88
C SER A 439 -15.08 13.97 -3.62
N LEU A 440 -14.25 14.27 -2.62
CA LEU A 440 -13.06 13.50 -2.28
C LEU A 440 -13.36 12.49 -1.16
N LYS A 441 -13.10 11.21 -1.38
CA LYS A 441 -13.25 10.18 -0.34
C LYS A 441 -12.14 10.29 0.69
N LEU A 442 -12.49 10.35 1.98
CA LEU A 442 -11.53 10.33 3.08
C LEU A 442 -11.23 8.88 3.47
N ARG A 443 -9.97 8.46 3.30
CA ARG A 443 -9.51 7.09 3.55
C ARG A 443 -8.47 7.06 4.68
N PRO A 444 -8.38 5.97 5.48
CA PRO A 444 -7.23 5.77 6.34
C PRO A 444 -5.99 5.58 5.47
N ARG A 445 -4.83 6.09 5.92
CA ARG A 445 -3.58 5.81 5.22
C ARG A 445 -3.33 4.28 5.25
N PRO A 446 -2.98 3.64 4.12
CA PRO A 446 -2.50 2.27 4.14
C PRO A 446 -1.15 2.17 4.85
N ASP A 447 -0.88 1.00 5.41
CA ASP A 447 0.47 0.63 5.80
C ASP A 447 1.32 0.51 4.53
N LEU A 448 2.45 1.24 4.50
CA LEU A 448 3.34 1.42 3.36
C LEU A 448 4.78 1.33 3.86
N MET A 449 5.30 0.10 3.95
CA MET A 449 6.65 -0.17 4.46
C MET A 449 6.84 0.37 5.88
N ASP A 450 5.77 0.29 6.69
CA ASP A 450 5.74 0.60 8.11
C ASP A 450 4.99 -0.50 8.91
N GLY A 451 5.10 -0.43 10.24
CA GLY A 451 4.46 -1.40 11.13
C GLY A 451 5.08 -2.80 11.03
N ALA A 452 4.30 -3.76 10.53
CA ALA A 452 4.69 -5.16 10.38
C ALA A 452 5.17 -5.53 8.96
N ASP A 453 5.17 -4.58 8.02
CA ASP A 453 5.68 -4.80 6.66
C ASP A 453 7.17 -5.18 6.71
N PRO A 454 7.57 -6.32 6.09
CA PRO A 454 8.96 -6.77 6.11
C PRO A 454 9.89 -5.98 5.19
N ARG A 455 9.36 -5.08 4.35
CA ARG A 455 10.11 -4.30 3.35
C ARG A 455 10.51 -2.96 3.94
N ASP A 456 11.70 -2.49 3.59
CA ASP A 456 12.25 -1.25 4.16
C ASP A 456 11.95 -0.03 3.28
N GLN A 457 11.31 0.99 3.87
CA GLN A 457 10.94 2.24 3.18
C GLN A 457 12.18 2.96 2.61
N ALA A 458 13.28 3.07 3.37
CA ALA A 458 14.46 3.80 2.94
C ALA A 458 15.20 3.08 1.80
N ILE A 459 15.25 1.74 1.84
CA ILE A 459 15.77 0.92 0.75
C ILE A 459 14.94 1.11 -0.53
N TYR A 460 13.60 1.09 -0.42
CA TYR A 460 12.72 1.33 -1.57
C TYR A 460 12.91 2.74 -2.15
N GLU A 461 12.83 3.78 -1.32
CA GLU A 461 12.99 5.18 -1.76
C GLU A 461 14.37 5.45 -2.38
N ALA A 462 15.43 4.81 -1.89
CA ALA A 462 16.78 4.91 -2.46
C ALA A 462 16.91 4.24 -3.84
N ARG A 463 16.27 3.08 -4.04
CA ARG A 463 16.32 2.33 -5.30
C ARG A 463 15.46 2.96 -6.40
N GLU A 464 14.23 3.37 -6.05
CA GLU A 464 13.27 3.97 -6.97
C GLU A 464 13.49 5.49 -7.17
N ARG A 465 14.25 6.14 -6.28
CA ARG A 465 14.50 7.59 -6.25
C ARG A 465 13.23 8.44 -6.10
N GLU A 466 12.25 7.89 -5.39
CA GLU A 466 10.93 8.46 -5.18
C GLU A 466 10.58 8.42 -3.69
N ASN A 467 9.83 9.41 -3.18
CA ASN A 467 9.26 9.32 -1.85
C ASN A 467 7.91 8.58 -1.90
N VAL A 468 7.86 7.35 -1.38
CA VAL A 468 6.74 6.42 -1.61
C VAL A 468 5.42 6.95 -1.06
N ARG A 469 5.46 7.63 0.09
CA ARG A 469 4.28 8.25 0.71
C ARG A 469 3.75 9.42 -0.12
N ARG A 470 4.63 10.29 -0.63
CA ARG A 470 4.24 11.40 -1.53
C ARG A 470 3.62 10.87 -2.83
N ALA A 471 4.26 9.90 -3.47
CA ALA A 471 3.78 9.33 -4.72
C ALA A 471 2.42 8.65 -4.58
N HIS A 472 2.26 7.79 -3.56
CA HIS A 472 1.00 7.10 -3.30
C HIS A 472 -0.16 8.08 -2.98
N ALA A 473 0.12 9.15 -2.24
CA ALA A 473 -0.89 10.18 -1.96
C ALA A 473 -1.27 11.02 -3.19
N LEU A 474 -0.34 11.30 -4.10
CA LEU A 474 -0.64 11.96 -5.38
C LEU A 474 -1.50 11.07 -6.31
N GLU A 475 -1.21 9.77 -6.39
CA GLU A 475 -2.02 8.81 -7.15
C GLU A 475 -3.44 8.61 -6.59
N ALA A 476 -3.59 8.70 -5.26
CA ALA A 476 -4.92 8.65 -4.64
C ALA A 476 -5.71 9.94 -4.91
N LEU A 477 -5.04 11.09 -4.87
CA LEU A 477 -5.67 12.36 -5.21
C LEU A 477 -6.23 12.32 -6.65
N GLN A 478 -5.45 11.81 -7.62
CA GLN A 478 -5.92 11.58 -9.00
C GLN A 478 -7.15 10.65 -9.12
N LYS A 479 -7.44 9.82 -8.11
CA LYS A 479 -8.61 8.92 -8.04
C LYS A 479 -9.77 9.50 -7.24
N GLY A 480 -9.68 10.76 -6.79
CA GLY A 480 -10.67 11.39 -5.92
C GLY A 480 -10.64 10.87 -4.48
N GLU A 481 -9.48 10.42 -4.00
CA GLU A 481 -9.30 9.93 -2.63
C GLU A 481 -8.17 10.69 -1.90
N VAL A 482 -8.34 10.92 -0.60
CA VAL A 482 -7.33 11.60 0.24
C VAL A 482 -7.12 10.82 1.53
N PHE A 483 -5.86 10.52 1.83
CA PHE A 483 -5.50 9.78 3.03
C PHE A 483 -5.46 10.66 4.27
N VAL A 484 -5.72 10.04 5.41
CA VAL A 484 -5.56 10.62 6.74
C VAL A 484 -4.68 9.68 7.55
N GLY A 485 -3.58 10.21 8.10
CA GLY A 485 -2.58 9.44 8.86
C GLY A 485 -3.02 9.06 10.28
N VAL A 486 -4.19 8.43 10.43
CA VAL A 486 -4.69 7.81 11.67
C VAL A 486 -5.35 6.45 11.35
N PRO A 487 -5.39 5.48 12.29
CA PRO A 487 -6.01 4.17 12.07
C PRO A 487 -7.50 4.27 11.70
N GLU A 488 -8.03 3.30 10.96
CA GLU A 488 -9.40 3.30 10.43
C GLU A 488 -10.49 3.52 11.50
N ILE A 489 -10.38 2.83 12.64
CA ILE A 489 -11.32 2.95 13.77
C ILE A 489 -11.29 4.37 14.36
N GLU A 490 -10.10 4.98 14.46
CA GLU A 490 -9.95 6.35 14.93
C GLU A 490 -10.44 7.36 13.88
N LEU A 491 -10.26 7.06 12.59
CA LEU A 491 -10.72 7.90 11.49
C LEU A 491 -12.25 7.99 11.45
N ASP A 492 -12.97 6.86 11.43
CA ASP A 492 -14.44 6.88 11.41
C ASP A 492 -14.99 7.58 12.66
N SER A 493 -14.44 7.29 13.85
CA SER A 493 -14.85 7.95 15.09
C SER A 493 -14.67 9.48 15.02
N ARG A 494 -13.51 9.97 14.57
CA ARG A 494 -13.24 11.42 14.43
C ARG A 494 -14.10 12.06 13.33
N LEU A 495 -14.35 11.37 12.22
CA LEU A 495 -15.21 11.87 11.13
C LEU A 495 -16.69 11.92 11.55
N VAL A 496 -17.18 10.93 12.32
CA VAL A 496 -18.51 10.95 12.92
C VAL A 496 -18.68 12.14 13.86
N ASP A 497 -17.70 12.40 14.73
CA ASP A 497 -17.74 13.54 15.65
C ASP A 497 -17.69 14.89 14.92
N LEU A 498 -16.84 15.01 13.89
CA LEU A 498 -16.77 16.20 13.03
C LEU A 498 -18.08 16.43 12.28
N PHE A 499 -18.63 15.41 11.62
CA PHE A 499 -19.89 15.49 10.88
C PHE A 499 -21.07 15.86 11.77
N ARG A 500 -21.18 15.22 12.96
CA ARG A 500 -22.21 15.57 13.95
C ARG A 500 -22.05 17.00 14.43
N SER A 501 -20.85 17.41 14.84
CA SER A 501 -20.59 18.77 15.33
C SER A 501 -20.91 19.83 14.27
N ALA A 502 -20.45 19.65 13.04
CA ALA A 502 -20.71 20.58 11.94
C ALA A 502 -22.21 20.67 11.62
N ARG A 503 -22.90 19.53 11.52
CA ARG A 503 -24.34 19.49 11.25
C ARG A 503 -25.16 20.12 12.37
N THR A 504 -24.85 19.83 13.63
CA THR A 504 -25.53 20.46 14.78
C THR A 504 -25.34 21.97 14.77
N THR A 505 -24.11 22.47 14.59
CA THR A 505 -23.87 23.93 14.55
C THR A 505 -24.52 24.61 13.34
N LEU A 506 -24.58 23.95 12.18
CA LEU A 506 -25.30 24.47 11.02
C LEU A 506 -26.84 24.49 11.25
N GLN A 507 -27.39 23.48 11.92
CA GLN A 507 -28.83 23.39 12.23
C GLN A 507 -29.27 24.35 13.34
N GLU A 508 -28.44 24.56 14.37
CA GLU A 508 -28.75 25.43 15.51
C GLU A 508 -28.39 26.90 15.26
N GLY A 509 -27.26 27.15 14.58
CA GLY A 509 -26.68 28.48 14.40
C GLY A 509 -26.69 29.02 12.96
N GLY A 510 -27.11 28.20 11.98
CA GLY A 510 -27.20 28.62 10.57
C GLY A 510 -25.85 28.92 9.89
N ALA A 511 -24.72 28.58 10.52
CA ALA A 511 -23.38 28.94 10.06
C ALA A 511 -22.49 27.71 9.91
N ASN A 512 -21.75 27.64 8.80
CA ASN A 512 -20.73 26.61 8.63
C ASN A 512 -19.56 26.84 9.62
N THR A 513 -19.07 25.75 10.20
CA THR A 513 -17.93 25.74 11.13
C THR A 513 -16.85 24.73 10.74
N LEU A 514 -17.01 24.05 9.60
CA LEU A 514 -16.07 23.09 9.07
C LEU A 514 -15.30 23.67 7.88
N TYR A 515 -13.98 23.74 8.05
CA TYR A 515 -13.06 24.33 7.07
C TYR A 515 -11.87 23.41 6.83
N LEU A 516 -11.49 23.26 5.57
CA LEU A 516 -10.20 22.76 5.14
C LEU A 516 -9.19 23.92 5.25
N ALA A 517 -8.17 23.74 6.08
CA ALA A 517 -7.11 24.73 6.27
C ALA A 517 -5.92 24.46 5.34
N LEU A 518 -5.67 25.34 4.36
CA LEU A 518 -4.52 25.23 3.45
C LEU A 518 -3.39 26.16 3.89
N GLY A 519 -2.28 25.56 4.33
CA GLY A 519 -1.10 26.28 4.83
C GLY A 519 -1.26 26.84 6.25
N PHE A 520 -0.15 27.04 6.95
CA PHE A 520 -0.11 27.59 8.31
C PHE A 520 1.07 28.56 8.49
N LEU A 521 0.81 29.76 9.00
CA LEU A 521 1.85 30.64 9.52
C LEU A 521 2.31 30.12 10.89
N SER A 522 3.62 29.95 11.09
CA SER A 522 4.20 29.69 12.41
C SER A 522 4.83 30.97 12.95
N TRP A 523 4.47 31.36 14.18
CA TRP A 523 4.85 32.64 14.77
C TRP A 523 5.17 32.51 16.26
N THR A 524 5.86 33.49 16.84
CA THR A 524 6.23 33.58 18.27
C THR A 524 5.82 34.95 18.81
N ARG A 525 5.77 35.10 20.14
CA ARG A 525 5.64 36.42 20.80
C ARG A 525 6.82 36.67 21.73
N GLU A 526 7.23 37.94 21.82
CA GLU A 526 8.31 38.38 22.72
C GLU A 526 7.95 38.24 24.21
N ASP A 527 6.66 38.16 24.57
CA ASP A 527 6.18 37.99 25.95
C ASP A 527 6.16 36.53 26.44
N ARG A 528 6.53 35.56 25.59
CA ARG A 528 6.37 34.11 25.84
C ARG A 528 7.56 33.31 25.30
N ASP A 529 8.63 33.23 26.11
CA ASP A 529 9.85 32.42 25.91
C ASP A 529 9.73 31.28 24.88
N GLY A 530 10.18 31.55 23.64
CA GLY A 530 10.29 30.57 22.55
C GLY A 530 9.01 29.85 22.10
N GLN A 531 7.83 30.17 22.64
CA GLN A 531 6.61 29.40 22.38
C GLN A 531 6.10 29.67 20.97
N ARG A 532 6.18 28.66 20.11
CA ARG A 532 5.67 28.70 18.74
C ARG A 532 4.15 28.48 18.72
N TYR A 533 3.45 29.36 18.04
CA TYR A 533 2.03 29.30 17.71
C TYR A 533 1.87 29.02 16.21
N ARG A 534 0.69 28.52 15.80
CA ARG A 534 0.36 28.28 14.38
C ARG A 534 -1.02 28.81 14.05
N ALA A 535 -1.15 29.56 12.97
CA ALA A 535 -2.42 30.08 12.46
C ALA A 535 -2.65 29.54 11.03
N PRO A 536 -3.83 28.99 10.68
CA PRO A 536 -4.12 28.61 9.30
C PRO A 536 -4.09 29.83 8.38
N LEU A 537 -3.64 29.68 7.14
CA LEU A 537 -3.58 30.78 6.16
C LEU A 537 -4.92 30.92 5.43
N ILE A 538 -5.31 29.87 4.70
CA ILE A 538 -6.52 29.82 3.89
C ILE A 538 -7.54 28.93 4.59
N LEU A 539 -8.80 29.35 4.61
CA LEU A 539 -9.94 28.62 5.11
C LEU A 539 -10.88 28.36 3.92
N VAL A 540 -10.86 27.13 3.41
CA VAL A 540 -11.79 26.64 2.39
C VAL A 540 -12.98 26.00 3.11
N PRO A 541 -14.20 26.53 3.01
CA PRO A 541 -15.37 25.96 3.68
C PRO A 541 -15.77 24.65 2.99
N VAL A 542 -16.00 23.60 3.78
CA VAL A 542 -16.22 22.24 3.26
C VAL A 542 -17.33 21.51 4.01
N SER A 543 -18.03 20.64 3.28
CA SER A 543 -19.07 19.76 3.77
C SER A 543 -18.56 18.32 3.89
N LEU A 544 -18.87 17.65 5.01
CA LEU A 544 -18.74 16.20 5.12
C LEU A 544 -20.08 15.55 4.77
N GLN A 545 -20.05 14.58 3.86
CA GLN A 545 -21.20 13.79 3.46
C GLN A 545 -20.95 12.30 3.75
N ARG A 546 -22.01 11.55 4.06
CA ARG A 546 -21.98 10.09 4.27
C ARG A 546 -23.26 9.48 3.74
N LYS A 547 -23.17 8.67 2.68
CA LYS A 547 -24.33 8.02 2.04
C LYS A 547 -24.84 6.84 2.89
N SER A 548 -23.94 6.08 3.52
CA SER A 548 -24.29 5.01 4.46
C SER A 548 -23.18 4.78 5.49
N ALA A 549 -23.43 3.91 6.48
CA ALA A 549 -22.38 3.48 7.41
C ALA A 549 -21.18 2.84 6.66
N ARG A 550 -21.42 2.14 5.54
CA ARG A 550 -20.39 1.41 4.77
C ARG A 550 -19.68 2.26 3.72
N SER A 551 -20.28 3.37 3.25
CA SER A 551 -19.75 4.14 2.12
C SER A 551 -18.51 4.99 2.41
N GLY A 552 -18.04 5.01 3.67
CA GLY A 552 -17.11 6.04 4.16
C GLY A 552 -17.70 7.46 4.11
N PHE A 553 -16.86 8.44 4.40
CA PHE A 553 -17.18 9.86 4.28
C PHE A 553 -16.53 10.46 3.02
N THR A 554 -17.25 11.38 2.39
CA THR A 554 -16.73 12.24 1.33
C THR A 554 -16.67 13.69 1.80
N LEU A 555 -15.59 14.38 1.44
CA LEU A 555 -15.41 15.82 1.57
C LEU A 555 -15.84 16.48 0.27
N SER A 556 -16.63 17.56 0.36
CA SER A 556 -17.03 18.39 -0.78
C SER A 556 -16.90 19.87 -0.42
N LEU A 557 -16.81 20.74 -1.42
CA LEU A 557 -16.87 22.18 -1.19
C LEU A 557 -18.25 22.56 -0.61
N HIS A 558 -18.28 23.61 0.23
CA HIS A 558 -19.52 24.21 0.71
C HIS A 558 -19.75 25.53 -0.04
N ASP A 559 -21.01 25.95 -0.21
CA ASP A 559 -21.45 27.16 -0.94
C ASP A 559 -20.89 28.50 -0.39
N ASP A 560 -20.08 28.47 0.67
CA ASP A 560 -19.44 29.65 1.23
C ASP A 560 -18.15 29.96 0.44
N GLU A 561 -17.75 31.22 0.36
CA GLU A 561 -16.51 31.60 -0.34
C GLU A 561 -15.24 31.21 0.47
N PRO A 562 -14.22 30.60 -0.17
CA PRO A 562 -12.88 30.45 0.40
C PRO A 562 -12.27 31.80 0.79
N ARG A 563 -11.63 31.87 1.97
CA ARG A 563 -11.14 33.13 2.54
C ARG A 563 -9.78 33.00 3.20
N PHE A 564 -8.99 34.08 3.16
CA PHE A 564 -7.86 34.21 4.07
C PHE A 564 -8.37 34.30 5.51
N ASN A 565 -7.63 33.74 6.46
CA ASN A 565 -7.97 33.80 7.87
C ASN A 565 -8.08 35.26 8.38
N PRO A 566 -9.30 35.74 8.70
CA PRO A 566 -9.53 37.15 9.01
C PRO A 566 -8.98 37.53 10.39
N THR A 567 -8.92 36.58 11.32
CA THR A 567 -8.31 36.78 12.65
C THR A 567 -6.81 36.96 12.52
N LEU A 568 -6.16 36.21 11.62
CA LEU A 568 -4.73 36.35 11.33
C LEU A 568 -4.41 37.69 10.66
N ILE A 569 -5.21 38.17 9.69
CA ILE A 569 -5.07 39.52 9.12
C ILE A 569 -5.11 40.59 10.20
N GLU A 570 -6.10 40.53 11.10
CA GLU A 570 -6.27 41.55 12.13
C GLU A 570 -5.14 41.50 13.17
N MET A 571 -4.69 40.31 13.57
CA MET A 571 -3.53 40.16 14.46
C MET A 571 -2.24 40.67 13.82
N LEU A 572 -1.97 40.36 12.55
CA LEU A 572 -0.80 40.89 11.83
C LEU A 572 -0.83 42.42 11.73
N ARG A 573 -2.01 43.02 11.55
CA ARG A 573 -2.15 44.48 11.53
C ARG A 573 -1.95 45.13 12.90
N GLN A 574 -2.40 44.49 13.99
CA GLN A 574 -2.33 45.05 15.34
C GLN A 574 -1.00 44.79 16.05
N ASP A 575 -0.48 43.55 16.00
CA ASP A 575 0.73 43.14 16.71
C ASP A 575 2.02 43.41 15.91
N PHE A 576 1.93 43.50 14.58
CA PHE A 576 3.10 43.60 13.68
C PHE A 576 3.04 44.76 12.66
N GLU A 577 2.02 45.62 12.73
CA GLU A 577 1.75 46.72 11.77
C GLU A 577 1.73 46.29 10.29
N LEU A 578 1.53 45.00 10.00
CA LEU A 578 1.61 44.42 8.66
C LEU A 578 0.23 44.36 8.01
N SER A 579 0.10 44.91 6.81
CA SER A 579 -1.03 44.69 5.91
C SER A 579 -0.68 43.62 4.87
N LEU A 580 -1.62 42.71 4.62
CA LEU A 580 -1.47 41.67 3.59
C LEU A 580 -2.01 42.11 2.21
N GLY A 581 -2.36 43.38 2.07
CA GLY A 581 -2.72 44.00 0.79
C GLY A 581 -3.89 43.31 0.10
N THR A 582 -3.65 42.74 -1.09
CA THR A 582 -4.68 42.05 -1.89
C THR A 582 -5.30 40.84 -1.18
N LEU A 583 -4.57 40.17 -0.28
CA LEU A 583 -5.10 39.03 0.47
C LEU A 583 -6.15 39.41 1.54
N GLU A 584 -6.35 40.71 1.80
CA GLU A 584 -7.43 41.19 2.68
C GLU A 584 -8.80 41.29 1.97
N GLY A 585 -8.82 41.07 0.64
CA GLY A 585 -10.01 41.09 -0.21
C GLY A 585 -10.28 39.73 -0.87
N GLU A 586 -10.52 39.72 -2.18
CA GLU A 586 -10.60 38.47 -2.96
C GLU A 586 -9.22 37.80 -3.06
N LEU A 587 -9.19 36.50 -2.82
CA LEU A 587 -7.96 35.73 -2.97
C LEU A 587 -7.61 35.56 -4.47
N PRO A 588 -6.31 35.52 -4.84
CA PRO A 588 -5.84 35.10 -6.15
C PRO A 588 -6.49 33.80 -6.63
N ARG A 589 -6.93 33.79 -7.89
CA ARG A 589 -7.53 32.64 -8.58
C ARG A 589 -6.83 32.42 -9.90
N ASP A 590 -6.85 31.19 -10.37
CA ASP A 590 -6.41 30.77 -11.70
C ASP A 590 -7.59 30.17 -12.50
N ASP A 591 -7.31 29.43 -13.56
CA ASP A 591 -8.33 28.80 -14.41
C ASP A 591 -9.02 27.58 -13.75
N ALA A 592 -8.48 27.06 -12.64
CA ALA A 592 -8.95 25.84 -11.97
C ALA A 592 -9.64 26.10 -10.63
N GLY A 593 -9.25 27.17 -9.92
CA GLY A 593 -9.83 27.52 -8.64
C GLY A 593 -9.07 28.63 -7.91
N LEU A 594 -8.63 28.33 -6.70
CA LEU A 594 -7.83 29.21 -5.87
C LEU A 594 -6.34 29.00 -6.17
N ASP A 595 -5.60 30.06 -6.53
CA ASP A 595 -4.15 29.96 -6.69
C ASP A 595 -3.46 29.93 -5.31
N VAL A 596 -3.48 28.74 -4.69
CA VAL A 596 -2.88 28.44 -3.39
C VAL A 596 -1.39 28.82 -3.38
N ALA A 597 -0.70 28.63 -4.51
CA ALA A 597 0.72 28.93 -4.64
C ALA A 597 0.99 30.45 -4.64
N ALA A 598 0.20 31.25 -5.35
CA ALA A 598 0.28 32.70 -5.31
C ALA A 598 -0.09 33.26 -3.94
N VAL A 599 -1.11 32.71 -3.26
CA VAL A 599 -1.45 33.11 -1.89
C VAL A 599 -0.26 32.89 -0.95
N TRP A 600 0.33 31.69 -0.95
CA TRP A 600 1.49 31.40 -0.09
C TRP A 600 2.72 32.24 -0.47
N LYS A 601 2.94 32.48 -1.76
CA LYS A 601 4.01 33.36 -2.25
C LYS A 601 3.80 34.81 -1.78
N ALA A 602 2.59 35.33 -1.84
CA ALA A 602 2.24 36.67 -1.38
C ALA A 602 2.44 36.83 0.14
N VAL A 603 1.97 35.85 0.95
CA VAL A 603 2.25 35.80 2.39
C VAL A 603 3.76 35.78 2.64
N GLY A 604 4.50 34.92 1.96
CA GLY A 604 5.96 34.83 2.09
C GLY A 604 6.69 36.15 1.76
N HIS A 605 6.22 36.90 0.76
CA HIS A 605 6.77 38.21 0.43
C HIS A 605 6.45 39.28 1.47
N ALA A 606 5.26 39.24 2.08
CA ALA A 606 4.87 40.20 3.11
C ALA A 606 5.67 40.02 4.41
N ILE A 607 5.90 38.76 4.83
CA ILE A 607 6.55 38.47 6.12
C ILE A 607 8.08 38.40 6.08
N LYS A 608 8.71 38.43 4.89
CA LYS A 608 10.17 38.19 4.72
C LYS A 608 11.06 39.15 5.52
N ASP A 609 10.59 40.38 5.74
CA ASP A 609 11.34 41.46 6.39
C ASP A 609 11.03 41.54 7.91
N ILE A 610 10.10 40.73 8.41
CA ILE A 610 9.85 40.58 9.85
C ILE A 610 10.99 39.75 10.44
N LYS A 611 11.72 40.33 11.40
CA LYS A 611 12.65 39.57 12.24
C LYS A 611 11.87 38.51 12.99
N ALA A 612 12.21 37.24 12.77
CA ALA A 612 11.80 36.19 13.70
C ALA A 612 12.29 36.56 15.10
N GLY A 613 11.35 36.78 16.03
CA GLY A 613 11.66 36.98 17.44
C GLY A 613 12.49 35.79 17.94
N LYS A 614 13.54 36.08 18.72
CA LYS A 614 14.54 35.09 19.17
C LYS A 614 13.93 33.86 19.85
#